data_AF-A0A382UMA5-F1
#
_entry.id   AF-A0A382UMA5-F1
#
_cell.length_a   1.000
_cell.length_b   1.000
_cell.length_c   1.000
_cell.angle_alpha   90.00
_cell.angle_beta   90.00
_cell.angle_gamma   90.00
#
_symmetry.space_group_name_H-M   'P 1'
#
loop_
_entity.id
_entity.type
_entity.pdbx_description
1 polymer ?
#
loop_
_entity_poly.entity_id
_entity_poly.type
_entity_poly.pdbx_seq_one_letter_code
_entity_poly.pdbx_strand_id
1 'polypeptide(L)' 'MSPRYYLGTAVLVAVLTLAISVWKKKQTGREIFWVMVKVILALAVIVGGVLGMAQLLAFLGVAQSGFFL' A
#
# COMPACT_ATOMS: atom_id res chain seq x y z
N MET A 1 43.33 6.82 14.91
CA MET A 1 42.50 6.93 13.68
C MET A 1 42.28 8.41 13.38
N SER A 2 42.59 8.86 12.16
CA SER A 2 42.59 10.29 11.82
C SER A 2 41.16 10.81 11.54
N PRO A 3 40.76 12.00 12.05
CA PRO A 3 39.47 12.64 11.77
C PRO A 3 39.14 12.80 10.28
N ARG A 4 40.16 12.76 9.42
CA ARG A 4 40.05 12.84 7.96
C ARG A 4 39.21 11.71 7.37
N TYR A 5 39.25 10.52 7.97
CA TYR A 5 38.44 9.37 7.51
C TYR A 5 36.94 9.57 7.81
N TYR A 6 36.61 10.23 8.92
CA TYR A 6 35.23 10.55 9.30
C TYR A 6 34.62 11.67 8.44
N LEU A 7 35.44 12.64 8.03
CA LEU A 7 35.02 13.68 7.09
C LEU A 7 34.70 13.07 5.72
N GLY A 8 35.54 12.15 5.24
CA GLY A 8 35.29 11.45 3.97
C GLY A 8 33.99 10.64 3.99
N THR A 9 33.74 9.87 5.05
CA THR A 9 32.50 9.09 5.18
C THR A 9 31.27 9.98 5.37
N ALA A 10 31.37 11.09 6.10
CA ALA A 10 30.27 12.04 6.26
C ALA A 10 29.84 12.65 4.92
N VAL A 11 30.80 13.04 4.08
CA VAL A 11 30.52 13.55 2.74
C VAL A 11 29.88 12.46 1.87
N LEU A 12 30.39 11.23 1.92
CA LEU A 12 29.83 10.10 1.18
C LEU A 12 28.36 9.84 1.56
N VAL A 13 28.07 9.81 2.87
CA VAL A 13 26.70 9.61 3.39
C VAL A 13 25.78 10.76 2.98
N ALA A 14 26.25 12.01 3.04
CA ALA A 14 25.47 13.16 2.62
C ALA A 14 25.11 13.10 1.12
N VAL A 15 26.06 12.76 0.26
CA VAL A 15 25.85 12.62 -1.19
C VAL A 15 24.89 11.48 -1.50
N LEU A 16 25.06 10.31 -0.88
CA LEU A 16 24.13 9.18 -1.05
C LEU A 16 22.71 9.54 -0.58
N THR A 17 22.59 10.22 0.56
CA THR A 17 21.29 10.62 1.11
C THR A 17 20.58 11.59 0.18
N LEU A 18 21.29 12.57 -0.38
CA LEU A 18 20.73 13.50 -1.37
C LEU A 18 20.37 12.79 -2.67
N ALA A 19 21.23 11.91 -3.17
CA ALA A 19 20.95 11.12 -4.37
C ALA A 19 19.68 10.27 -4.20
N ILE A 20 19.54 9.57 -3.07
CA ILE A 20 18.33 8.79 -2.74
C ILE A 20 17.11 9.69 -2.60
N SER A 21 17.23 10.85 -1.95
CA SER A 21 16.14 11.82 -1.79
C SER A 21 15.64 12.37 -3.14
N VAL A 22 16.55 12.63 -4.08
CA VAL A 22 16.22 13.08 -5.44
C VAL A 22 15.63 11.93 -6.27
N TRP A 23 16.14 10.71 -6.11
CA TRP A 23 15.64 9.53 -6.82
C TRP A 23 14.27 9.06 -6.31
N LYS A 24 14.03 9.23 -5.00
CA LYS A 24 12.75 8.90 -4.37
C LYS A 24 11.74 9.96 -4.79
N LYS A 25 10.96 9.65 -5.83
CA LYS A 25 9.84 10.47 -6.28
C LYS A 25 9.00 10.83 -5.04
N LYS A 26 8.99 12.11 -4.67
CA LYS A 26 8.08 12.63 -3.63
C LYS A 26 6.68 12.31 -4.11
N GLN A 27 6.09 11.23 -3.59
CA GLN A 27 4.70 10.95 -3.87
C GLN A 27 3.93 12.14 -3.33
N THR A 28 3.31 12.88 -4.25
CA THR A 28 2.51 14.04 -3.88
C THR A 28 1.36 13.52 -3.01
N GLY A 29 0.85 14.32 -2.06
CA GLY A 29 -0.31 13.89 -1.25
C GLY A 29 -1.47 13.37 -2.12
N ARG A 30 -1.61 13.90 -3.34
CA ARG A 30 -2.51 13.41 -4.39
C ARG A 30 -2.23 11.98 -4.86
N GLU A 31 -0.97 11.56 -5.05
CA GLU A 31 -0.63 10.19 -5.43
C GLU A 31 -0.98 9.20 -4.30
N ILE A 32 -0.68 9.58 -3.05
CA ILE A 32 -1.02 8.79 -1.86
C ILE A 32 -2.54 8.66 -1.71
N PHE A 33 -3.27 9.76 -1.89
CA PHE A 33 -4.73 9.76 -1.88
C PHE A 33 -5.31 8.83 -2.97
N TRP A 34 -4.77 8.87 -4.17
CA TRP A 34 -5.19 7.97 -5.26
C TRP A 34 -4.92 6.50 -4.95
N VAL A 35 -3.80 6.17 -4.31
CA VAL A 35 -3.52 4.81 -3.82
C VAL A 35 -4.55 4.40 -2.76
N MET A 36 -4.86 5.29 -1.81
CA MET A 36 -5.86 5.03 -0.77
C MET A 36 -7.25 4.76 -1.36
N VAL A 37 -7.69 5.58 -2.32
CA VAL A 37 -8.96 5.37 -3.04
C VAL A 37 -8.99 4.02 -3.75
N LYS A 38 -7.90 3.64 -4.44
CA LYS A 38 -7.80 2.33 -5.10
C LYS A 38 -7.92 1.16 -4.12
N VAL A 39 -7.29 1.27 -2.94
CA VAL A 39 -7.37 0.25 -1.90
C VAL A 39 -8.80 0.12 -1.36
N ILE A 40 -9.47 1.23 -1.07
CA ILE A 40 -10.86 1.23 -0.60
C ILE A 40 -11.79 0.61 -1.65
N LEU A 41 -11.62 0.98 -2.92
CA LEU A 41 -12.44 0.46 -4.01
C LEU A 41 -12.25 -1.06 -4.19
N ALA A 42 -10.99 -1.53 -4.14
CA ALA A 42 -10.68 -2.95 -4.22
C ALA A 42 -11.31 -3.72 -3.05
N LEU A 43 -11.25 -3.18 -1.82
CA LEU A 43 -11.88 -3.79 -0.66
C LEU A 43 -13.41 -3.88 -0.82
N ALA A 44 -14.05 -2.81 -1.31
CA ALA A 44 -15.50 -2.80 -1.57
C ALA A 44 -15.91 -3.85 -2.61
N VAL A 45 -15.13 -4.02 -3.68
CA VAL A 45 -15.38 -5.05 -4.70
C VAL A 45 -15.25 -6.45 -4.11
N ILE A 46 -14.23 -6.71 -3.31
CA ILE A 46 -14.03 -8.02 -2.68
C ILE A 46 -15.18 -8.33 -1.72
N VAL A 47 -15.51 -7.40 -0.82
CA VAL A 47 -16.59 -7.60 0.15
C VAL A 47 -17.93 -7.77 -0.56
N GLY A 48 -18.24 -6.91 -1.53
CA GLY A 48 -19.47 -7.01 -2.32
C GLY A 48 -19.54 -8.33 -3.10
N GLY A 49 -18.43 -8.78 -3.66
CA GLY A 49 -18.34 -10.06 -4.36
C GLY A 49 -18.58 -11.25 -3.43
N VAL A 50 -17.99 -11.25 -2.25
CA VAL A 50 -18.20 -12.31 -1.24
C VAL A 50 -19.65 -12.35 -0.78
N LEU A 51 -20.24 -11.19 -0.43
CA LEU A 51 -21.63 -11.11 0.00
C LEU A 51 -22.60 -11.54 -1.12
N GLY A 52 -22.37 -11.06 -2.35
CA GLY A 52 -23.18 -11.45 -3.51
C GLY A 52 -23.09 -12.93 -3.82
N MET A 53 -21.88 -13.51 -3.78
CA MET A 53 -21.66 -14.94 -3.98
C MET A 53 -22.34 -15.78 -2.90
N ALA A 54 -22.25 -15.34 -1.64
CA ALA A 54 -22.94 -15.99 -0.53
C ALA A 54 -24.46 -16.01 -0.72
N GLN A 55 -25.04 -14.88 -1.13
CA GLN A 55 -26.47 -14.77 -1.38
C GLN A 55 -26.91 -15.63 -2.58
N LEU A 56 -26.08 -15.71 -3.62
CA LEU A 56 -26.32 -16.57 -4.78
C LEU A 56 -26.28 -18.05 -4.42
N LEU A 57 -25.30 -18.48 -3.61
CA LEU A 57 -25.22 -19.85 -3.10
C LEU A 57 -26.39 -20.19 -2.17
N ALA A 58 -26.85 -19.24 -1.36
CA ALA A 58 -28.04 -19.41 -0.53
C ALA A 58 -29.31 -19.53 -1.38
N PHE A 59 -29.45 -18.71 -2.42
CA PHE A 59 -30.56 -18.81 -3.38
C PHE A 59 -30.59 -20.17 -4.10
N LEU A 60 -29.43 -20.72 -4.44
CA LEU A 60 -29.28 -22.05 -5.04
C LEU A 60 -29.46 -23.21 -4.05
N GLY A 61 -29.67 -22.93 -2.76
CA GLY A 61 -29.80 -23.95 -1.71
C GLY A 61 -28.50 -24.69 -1.36
N VAL A 62 -27.35 -24.19 -1.84
CA VAL A 62 -26.01 -24.76 -1.58
C VAL A 62 -25.47 -24.30 -0.22
N ALA A 63 -25.85 -23.10 0.23
CA ALA A 63 -25.39 -22.52 1.48
C ALA A 63 -26.56 -22.10 2.39
N GLN A 64 -26.37 -22.19 3.71
CA GLN A 64 -27.38 -21.75 4.68
C GLN A 64 -27.47 -20.22 4.71
N SER A 65 -28.69 -19.69 4.66
CA SER A 65 -28.95 -18.26 4.83
C SER A 65 -28.48 -17.82 6.23
N GLY A 66 -27.51 -16.89 6.30
CA GLY A 66 -26.91 -16.42 7.55
C GLY A 66 -25.43 -16.76 7.75
N PHE A 67 -24.73 -17.34 6.76
CA PHE A 67 -23.30 -17.64 6.91
C PHE A 67 -22.39 -16.40 7.13
N PHE A 68 -22.84 -15.20 6.76
CA PHE A 68 -22.08 -13.94 6.88
C PHE A 68 -22.72 -12.87 7.79
N LEU A 69 -23.84 -13.18 8.47
CA LEU A 69 -24.63 -12.25 9.29
C LEU A 69 -24.99 -12.91 10.62
#